data_AF-A0A8S3K838-F1
#
_entry.id   AF-A0A8S3K838-F1
#
_cell.length_a   1.000
_cell.length_b   1.000
_cell.length_c   1.000
_cell.angle_alpha   90.00
_cell.angle_beta   90.00
_cell.angle_gamma   90.00
#
_symmetry.space_group_name_H-M   'P 1'
#
loop_
_entity.id
_entity.type
_entity.pdbx_description
1 polymer ?
#
loop_
_entity_poly.entity_id
_entity_poly.type
_entity_poly.pdbx_seq_one_letter_code
_entity_poly.pdbx_strand_id
1 'polypeptide(L)' 'MPSNPVDQYVKLLSREQQENDKYVIIDAKWFEHWKRFVGIDSQPDKNSSPGPIDFSSL' A
#
# COMPACT_ATOMS: atom_id res chain seq x y z
N MET A 1 -12.72 -2.27 -19.52
CA MET A 1 -12.90 -1.47 -18.29
C MET A 1 -11.54 -1.33 -17.63
N PRO A 2 -11.03 -0.12 -17.34
CA PRO A 2 -9.81 -0.03 -16.54
C PRO A 2 -10.12 -0.68 -15.18
N SER A 3 -9.30 -1.67 -14.80
CA SER A 3 -9.41 -2.31 -13.48
C SER A 3 -9.20 -1.23 -12.42
N ASN A 4 -10.07 -1.21 -11.40
CA ASN A 4 -9.94 -0.28 -10.30
C ASN A 4 -8.53 -0.46 -9.68
N PRO A 5 -7.71 0.60 -9.60
CA PRO A 5 -6.35 0.50 -9.07
C PRO A 5 -6.31 -0.05 -7.63
N VAL A 6 -7.35 0.19 -6.84
CA VAL A 6 -7.49 -0.36 -5.49
C VAL A 6 -7.53 -1.90 -5.51
N ASP A 7 -8.27 -2.49 -6.46
CA ASP A 7 -8.37 -3.95 -6.59
C ASP A 7 -7.00 -4.58 -6.95
N GLN A 8 -6.18 -3.87 -7.72
CA GLN A 8 -4.83 -4.31 -8.05
C GLN A 8 -3.94 -4.30 -6.81
N TYR A 9 -4.02 -3.25 -5.98
CA TYR A 9 -3.27 -3.18 -4.73
C TYR A 9 -3.67 -4.28 -3.76
N VAL A 10 -4.97 -4.50 -3.55
CA VAL A 10 -5.46 -5.58 -2.68
C VAL A 10 -4.94 -6.94 -3.14
N LYS A 11 -4.97 -7.23 -4.45
CA LYS A 11 -4.42 -8.46 -5.00
C LYS A 11 -2.92 -8.61 -4.75
N LEU A 12 -2.16 -7.52 -4.85
CA LEU A 12 -0.72 -7.53 -4.64
C LEU A 12 -0.37 -7.77 -3.16
N LEU A 13 -1.13 -7.18 -2.24
CA LEU A 13 -0.93 -7.34 -0.79
C LEU A 13 -1.36 -8.72 -0.27
N SER A 14 -2.37 -9.34 -0.89
CA SER A 14 -2.88 -10.67 -0.51
C SER A 14 -2.18 -11.81 -1.25
N ARG A 15 -1.19 -11.54 -2.09
CA ARG A 15 -0.48 -12.56 -2.87
C ARG A 15 0.38 -13.42 -1.93
N GLU A 16 0.24 -14.74 -2.03
CA GLU A 16 1.11 -15.69 -1.33
C GLU A 16 2.57 -15.56 -1.79
N GLN A 17 3.49 -15.65 -0.83
CA GLN A 17 4.91 -15.57 -1.08
C GLN A 17 5.43 -16.83 -1.78
N GLN A 18 6.16 -16.63 -2.88
CA GLN A 18 6.82 -17.72 -3.61
C GLN A 18 8.34 -17.63 -3.48
N GLU A 19 9.00 -18.77 -3.70
CA GLU A 19 10.46 -18.84 -3.72
C GLU A 19 11.02 -17.94 -4.84
N ASN A 20 12.04 -17.15 -4.52
CA ASN A 20 12.67 -16.12 -5.37
C ASN A 20 11.87 -14.82 -5.59
N ASP A 21 10.70 -14.65 -4.98
CA ASP A 21 10.03 -13.35 -4.98
C ASP A 21 10.85 -12.32 -4.17
N LYS A 22 10.87 -11.08 -4.67
CA LYS A 22 11.54 -9.95 -4.00
C LYS A 22 10.49 -9.07 -3.33
N TYR A 23 10.62 -8.90 -2.02
CA TYR A 23 9.76 -8.03 -1.22
C TYR A 23 10.55 -6.83 -0.70
N VAL A 24 9.81 -5.77 -0.36
CA VAL A 24 10.36 -4.56 0.25
C VAL A 24 9.67 -4.36 1.60
N ILE A 25 10.47 -4.00 2.61
CA ILE A 25 9.95 -3.66 3.94
C ILE A 25 9.69 -2.16 3.96
N ILE A 26 8.48 -1.77 4.36
CA ILE A 26 8.04 -0.38 4.45
C ILE A 26 7.61 -0.11 5.90
N ASP A 27 7.90 1.09 6.41
CA ASP A 27 7.44 1.52 7.73
C ASP A 27 5.91 1.40 7.85
N ALA A 28 5.45 0.80 8.95
CA ALA A 28 4.04 0.52 9.15
C ALA A 28 3.18 1.79 9.23
N LYS A 29 3.68 2.88 9.84
CA LYS A 29 2.91 4.13 9.94
C LYS A 29 2.73 4.77 8.57
N TRP A 30 3.80 4.80 7.77
CA TRP A 30 3.73 5.27 6.39
C TRP A 30 2.72 4.44 5.59
N PHE A 31 2.78 3.13 5.70
CA PHE A 31 1.91 2.22 4.97
C PHE A 31 0.42 2.37 5.37
N GLU A 32 0.12 2.54 6.65
CA GLU A 32 -1.25 2.80 7.12
C GLU A 32 -1.83 4.12 6.58
N HIS A 33 -1.02 5.18 6.51
CA HIS A 33 -1.44 6.44 5.87
C HIS A 33 -1.72 6.24 4.38
N TRP A 34 -0.86 5.50 3.68
CA TRP A 34 -1.07 5.21 2.27
C TRP A 34 -2.38 4.45 2.03
N LYS A 35 -2.71 3.43 2.84
CA LYS A 35 -3.98 2.68 2.70
C LYS A 35 -5.21 3.57 2.82
N ARG A 36 -5.21 4.57 3.71
CA ARG A 36 -6.28 5.57 3.85
C ARG A 36 -6.36 6.50 2.64
N PHE A 37 -5.21 6.92 2.11
CA PHE A 37 -5.14 7.79 0.93
C PHE A 37 -5.72 7.13 -0.34
N VAL A 38 -5.45 5.83 -0.52
CA VAL A 38 -5.96 5.07 -1.67
C VAL A 38 -7.35 4.47 -1.44
N GLY A 39 -7.76 4.30 -0.17
CA GLY A 39 -9.06 3.74 0.20
C GLY A 39 -9.13 2.21 0.10
N ILE A 40 -8.07 1.51 0.55
CA ILE A 40 -8.06 0.03 0.59
C ILE A 40 -8.97 -0.50 1.70
N ASP A 41 -8.89 0.08 2.91
CA ASP A 41 -9.64 -0.37 4.09
C ASP A 41 -10.81 0.56 4.46
N SER A 42 -10.88 1.75 3.84
CA SER A 42 -11.83 2.82 4.18
C SER A 42 -12.15 3.70 2.98
N GLN A 43 -13.06 4.67 3.14
CA GLN A 43 -13.22 5.72 2.12
C GLN A 43 -11.87 6.45 1.90
N PRO A 44 -11.54 6.78 0.64
CA PRO A 44 -10.27 7.43 0.32
C PRO A 44 -10.23 8.85 0.88
N ASP A 45 -9.20 9.17 1.65
CA ASP A 45 -8.93 10.52 2.13
C ASP A 45 -7.71 11.12 1.43
N LYS A 46 -7.97 11.99 0.44
CA LYS A 46 -6.92 12.63 -0.36
C LYS A 46 -6.13 13.69 0.39
N ASN A 47 -6.61 14.15 1.55
CA ASN A 47 -5.89 15.10 2.39
C ASN A 47 -4.80 14.41 3.23
N SER A 48 -4.90 13.10 3.41
CA SER A 48 -3.97 12.28 4.18
C SER A 48 -2.88 11.66 3.31
N SER A 49 -2.24 12.44 2.44
CA SER A 49 -1.11 11.96 1.63
C SER A 49 0.04 11.51 2.54
N PRO A 50 0.59 10.30 2.37
CA PRO A 50 1.68 9.79 3.21
C PRO A 50 3.03 10.46 2.92
N GLY A 51 3.15 11.25 1.85
CA GLY A 51 4.43 11.81 1.39
C GLY A 51 5.35 10.72 0.79
N PRO A 52 6.64 11.03 0.57
CA PRO A 52 7.62 10.06 0.10
C PRO A 52 7.75 8.88 1.07
N ILE A 53 8.01 7.67 0.55
CA ILE A 53 8.30 6.52 1.42
C ILE A 53 9.57 6.83 2.21
N ASP A 54 9.44 6.78 3.53
CA ASP A 54 10.55 6.94 4.47
C ASP A 54 10.97 5.57 5.02
N PHE A 55 12.24 5.23 4.83
CA PHE A 55 12.85 3.99 5.29
C PHE A 55 13.79 4.21 6.49
N SER A 56 13.89 5.46 7.00
CA SER A 56 14.81 5.82 8.07
C SER A 56 14.38 5.32 9.46
N SER A 57 13.10 5.02 9.64
CA SER A 57 12.49 4.58 10.90
C SER A 57 12.30 3.06 11.04
N LEU A 58 12.90 2.28 10.13
CA LEU A 58 12.85 0.82 10.12
C LEU A 58 13.61 0.16 11.29
#